data_AF-A0A117LWR3-F1
#
_entry.id   AF-A0A117LWR3-F1
#
_cell.length_a   1.000
_cell.length_b   1.000
_cell.length_c   1.000
_cell.angle_alpha   90.00
_cell.angle_beta   90.00
_cell.angle_gamma   90.00
#
_symmetry.space_group_name_H-M   'P 1'
#
loop_
_entity.id
_entity.type
_entity.pdbx_description
1 polymer ?
#
loop_
_entity_poly.entity_id
_entity_poly.type
_entity_poly.pdbx_seq_one_letter_code
_entity_poly.pdbx_strand_id
1 'polypeptide(L)'
;CGVLYIRRYICPVCGRTVSMLPVFCLPRFQYSAFDIVYMLCELYKLGVSLKEYIGRIKRWFSAIGRRHLNYYKRRIINNRQFIQYGLNLISPGFIRKGTLENQKWVKDFLEEVNNLSTTAFLIDFHNHTGKSFMTAQI
;
A
#
# COMPACT_ATOMS: atom_id res chain seq x y z
N CYS A 1 -7.55 25.38 -7.96
CA CYS A 1 -6.94 24.47 -8.96
C CYS A 1 -5.47 24.26 -8.62
N GLY A 2 -4.95 23.04 -8.73
CA GLY A 2 -3.54 22.73 -8.46
C GLY A 2 -2.82 22.29 -9.74
N VAL A 3 -1.55 22.66 -9.88
CA VAL A 3 -0.68 22.22 -10.98
C VAL A 3 0.11 21.00 -10.50
N LEU A 4 0.07 19.90 -11.25
CA LEU A 4 0.84 18.70 -10.97
C LEU A 4 1.99 18.55 -11.96
N TYR A 5 3.23 18.55 -11.46
CA TYR A 5 4.42 18.33 -12.26
C TYR A 5 4.71 16.82 -12.37
N ILE A 6 4.70 16.29 -13.60
CA ILE A 6 5.03 14.89 -13.89
C ILE A 6 6.47 14.83 -14.42
N ARG A 7 7.33 14.06 -13.75
CA ARG A 7 8.70 13.82 -14.23
C ARG A 7 8.65 12.90 -15.45
N ARG A 8 9.29 13.36 -16.53
CA ARG A 8 9.55 12.57 -17.74
C ARG A 8 11.03 12.21 -17.78
N TYR A 9 11.31 10.97 -18.10
CA TYR A 9 12.66 10.43 -18.22
C TYR A 9 12.85 9.88 -19.63
N ILE A 10 13.98 10.17 -20.26
CA ILE A 10 14.34 9.56 -21.55
C ILE A 10 15.18 8.33 -21.22
N CYS A 11 14.70 7.16 -21.65
CA CYS A 11 15.43 5.91 -21.46
C CYS A 11 16.77 5.98 -22.23
N PRO A 12 17.93 5.84 -21.56
CA PRO A 12 19.23 5.94 -22.21
C PRO A 12 19.51 4.76 -23.15
N VAL A 13 18.80 3.64 -22.98
CA VAL A 13 18.98 2.43 -23.79
C VAL A 13 18.17 2.49 -25.09
N CYS A 14 16.92 2.96 -25.04
CA CYS A 14 16.00 2.90 -26.20
C CYS A 14 15.47 4.26 -26.68
N GLY A 15 15.88 5.37 -26.06
CA GLY A 15 15.47 6.73 -26.43
C GLY A 15 14.00 7.08 -26.14
N ARG A 16 13.20 6.13 -25.67
CA ARG A 16 11.77 6.35 -25.38
C ARG A 16 11.59 7.25 -24.17
N THR A 17 10.63 8.17 -24.25
CA THR A 17 10.18 8.96 -23.10
C THR A 17 9.25 8.13 -22.22
N VAL A 18 9.58 8.02 -20.94
CA VAL A 18 8.77 7.37 -19.91
C VAL A 18 8.28 8.45 -18.94
N SER A 19 6.98 8.44 -18.65
CA SER A 19 6.40 9.33 -17.63
C SER A 19 6.26 8.56 -16.32
N MET A 20 6.85 9.07 -15.24
CA MET A 20 6.65 8.52 -13.91
C MET A 20 5.36 9.07 -13.34
N LEU A 21 4.30 8.28 -13.35
CA LEU A 21 3.02 8.69 -12.78
C LEU A 21 3.11 8.60 -11.24
N PRO A 22 2.79 9.68 -10.50
CA PRO A 22 2.70 9.60 -9.05
C PRO A 22 1.67 8.56 -8.60
N VAL A 23 1.96 7.85 -7.51
CA VAL A 23 1.12 6.72 -7.04
C VAL A 23 -0.32 7.16 -6.73
N PHE A 24 -0.55 8.41 -6.33
CA PHE A 24 -1.90 8.93 -6.07
C PHE A 24 -2.73 9.14 -7.36
N CYS A 25 -2.11 9.12 -8.53
CA CYS A 25 -2.84 9.09 -9.79
C CYS A 25 -3.34 7.67 -10.12
N LEU A 26 -2.91 6.64 -9.38
CA LEU A 26 -3.53 5.32 -9.49
C LEU A 26 -4.97 5.40 -8.95
N PRO A 27 -5.94 4.78 -9.63
CA PRO A 27 -7.32 4.79 -9.19
C PRO A 27 -7.43 4.39 -7.72
N ARG A 28 -8.17 5.22 -6.96
CA ARG A 28 -8.52 4.99 -5.55
C ARG A 28 -7.35 5.13 -4.56
N PHE A 29 -6.15 5.53 -4.97
CA PHE A 29 -5.06 5.90 -4.06
C PHE A 29 -5.12 7.39 -3.72
N GLN A 30 -5.72 7.75 -2.57
CA GLN A 30 -5.72 9.14 -2.09
C GLN A 30 -4.39 9.52 -1.40
N TYR A 31 -3.61 8.52 -1.01
CA TYR A 31 -2.28 8.62 -0.41
C TYR A 31 -1.34 7.64 -1.11
N SER A 32 -0.02 7.83 -0.99
CA SER A 32 0.92 6.87 -1.57
C SER A 32 0.79 5.51 -0.90
N ALA A 33 1.10 4.43 -1.62
CA ALA A 33 1.11 3.09 -1.07
C ALA A 33 2.05 2.97 0.14
N PHE A 34 3.17 3.70 0.11
CA PHE A 34 4.11 3.80 1.21
C PHE A 34 3.46 4.39 2.46
N ASP A 35 2.82 5.56 2.33
CA ASP A 35 2.14 6.22 3.44
C ASP A 35 1.02 5.35 4.02
N ILE A 36 0.28 4.65 3.15
CA ILE A 36 -0.81 3.76 3.57
C ILE A 36 -0.29 2.62 4.44
N VAL A 37 0.73 1.90 3.97
CA VAL A 37 1.34 0.79 4.72
C VAL A 37 1.94 1.29 6.03
N TYR A 38 2.70 2.38 5.97
CA TYR A 38 3.31 3.00 7.15
C TYR A 38 2.27 3.38 8.19
N MET A 39 1.21 4.12 7.79
CA MET A 39 0.17 4.56 8.71
C MET A 39 -0.56 3.39 9.38
N LEU A 40 -0.87 2.36 8.60
CA LEU A 40 -1.56 1.19 9.14
C LEU A 40 -0.64 0.38 10.07
N CYS A 41 0.61 0.16 9.68
CA CYS A 41 1.60 -0.55 10.51
C CYS A 41 1.82 0.15 11.85
N GLU A 42 2.03 1.47 11.83
CA GLU A 42 2.16 2.30 13.03
C GLU A 42 0.91 2.24 13.92
N LEU A 43 -0.28 2.32 13.33
CA LEU A 43 -1.55 2.20 14.08
C LEU A 43 -1.63 0.86 14.83
N TYR A 44 -1.18 -0.24 14.23
CA TYR A 44 -1.18 -1.56 14.88
C TYR A 44 -0.07 -1.70 15.93
N LYS A 45 1.11 -1.11 15.72
CA LYS A 45 2.24 -1.15 16.67
C LYS A 45 1.97 -0.33 17.92
N LEU A 46 1.39 0.85 17.78
CA LEU A 46 1.15 1.76 18.90
C LEU A 46 0.04 1.29 19.85
N GLY A 47 -0.89 0.44 19.39
CA GLY A 47 -2.02 -0.04 20.21
C GLY A 47 -2.99 1.05 20.67
N VAL A 48 -2.87 2.28 20.14
CA VAL A 48 -3.71 3.43 20.50
C VAL A 48 -5.03 3.41 19.75
N SER A 49 -6.00 4.19 20.25
CA SER A 49 -7.27 4.36 19.54
C SER A 49 -7.08 5.04 18.17
N LEU A 50 -7.94 4.71 17.20
CA LEU A 50 -7.93 5.35 15.88
C LEU A 50 -8.06 6.88 15.96
N LYS A 51 -8.84 7.39 16.93
CA LYS A 51 -9.04 8.83 17.15
C LYS A 51 -7.72 9.49 17.57
N GLU A 52 -7.03 8.89 18.53
CA GLU A 52 -5.76 9.38 19.04
C GLU A 52 -4.68 9.34 17.96
N TYR A 53 -4.58 8.22 17.24
CA TYR A 53 -3.62 8.07 16.14
C TYR A 53 -3.78 9.16 15.07
N ILE A 54 -5.02 9.42 14.64
CA ILE A 54 -5.33 10.50 13.68
C ILE A 54 -4.89 11.86 14.23
N GLY A 55 -5.12 12.12 15.52
CA GLY A 55 -4.67 13.35 16.17
C GLY A 55 -3.15 13.55 16.04
N ARG A 56 -2.36 12.47 16.20
CA ARG A 56 -0.90 12.50 16.07
C ARG A 56 -0.46 12.75 14.63
N ILE A 57 -1.06 12.07 13.65
CA ILE A 57 -0.59 12.15 12.26
C ILE A 57 -1.10 13.38 11.48
N LYS A 58 -2.07 14.11 12.02
CA LYS A 58 -2.70 15.26 11.36
C LYS A 58 -1.72 16.38 11.02
N ARG A 59 -0.60 16.49 11.75
CA ARG A 59 0.45 17.50 11.46
C ARG A 59 1.15 17.26 10.12
N TRP A 60 1.26 16.00 9.67
CA TRP A 60 1.86 15.64 8.39
C TRP A 60 0.80 15.38 7.32
N PHE A 61 -0.36 14.86 7.73
CA PHE A 61 -1.48 14.55 6.84
C PHE A 61 -2.72 15.31 7.28
N SER A 62 -2.79 16.60 6.96
CA SER A 62 -3.85 17.51 7.45
C SER A 62 -5.28 17.05 7.11
N ALA A 63 -5.45 16.41 5.94
CA ALA A 63 -6.72 15.90 5.46
C ALA A 63 -7.04 14.45 5.91
N ILE A 64 -6.14 13.77 6.64
CA ILE A 64 -6.37 12.38 7.04
C ILE A 64 -7.51 12.31 8.06
N GLY A 65 -8.27 11.21 7.99
CA GLY A 65 -9.42 11.00 8.84
C GLY A 65 -9.78 9.53 8.97
N ARG A 66 -10.74 9.21 9.83
CA ARG A 66 -11.15 7.83 10.12
C ARG A 66 -11.60 7.09 8.85
N ARG A 67 -12.31 7.79 7.96
CA ARG A 67 -12.81 7.23 6.70
C ARG A 67 -11.67 6.75 5.81
N HIS A 68 -10.56 7.49 5.73
CA HIS A 68 -9.39 7.13 4.94
C HIS A 68 -8.74 5.84 5.45
N LEU A 69 -8.46 5.76 6.75
CA LEU A 69 -7.83 4.56 7.32
C LEU A 69 -8.74 3.33 7.24
N ASN A 70 -10.03 3.48 7.52
CA ASN A 70 -11.00 2.38 7.36
C ASN A 70 -11.15 1.95 5.90
N TYR A 71 -11.11 2.90 4.96
CA TYR A 71 -11.13 2.62 3.54
C TYR A 71 -9.94 1.75 3.11
N TYR A 72 -8.72 2.08 3.54
CA TYR A 72 -7.54 1.28 3.22
C TYR A 72 -7.54 -0.09 3.88
N LYS A 73 -7.96 -0.19 5.15
CA LYS A 73 -8.15 -1.49 5.82
C LYS A 73 -9.09 -2.38 5.01
N ARG A 74 -10.23 -1.84 4.57
CA ARG A 74 -11.21 -2.58 3.76
C ARG A 74 -10.64 -2.97 2.40
N ARG A 75 -9.87 -2.10 1.73
CA ARG A 75 -9.24 -2.43 0.44
C ARG A 75 -8.23 -3.56 0.56
N ILE A 76 -7.43 -3.57 1.62
CA ILE A 76 -6.47 -4.64 1.89
C ILE A 76 -7.22 -5.97 2.10
N ILE A 77 -8.27 -5.97 2.92
CA ILE A 77 -9.10 -7.17 3.15
C ILE A 77 -9.75 -7.66 1.85
N ASN A 78 -10.34 -6.76 1.06
CA ASN A 78 -10.98 -7.12 -0.21
C ASN A 78 -9.99 -7.68 -1.24
N ASN A 79 -8.71 -7.27 -1.18
CA ASN A 79 -7.66 -7.77 -2.07
C ASN A 79 -6.86 -8.92 -1.45
N ARG A 80 -7.27 -9.46 -0.30
CA ARG A 80 -6.52 -10.45 0.47
C ARG A 80 -5.98 -11.60 -0.37
N GLN A 81 -6.81 -12.22 -1.21
CA GLN A 81 -6.39 -13.35 -2.04
C GLN A 81 -5.30 -12.96 -3.04
N PHE A 82 -5.41 -11.79 -3.66
CA PHE A 82 -4.44 -11.28 -4.61
C PHE A 82 -3.14 -10.84 -3.94
N ILE A 83 -3.25 -10.16 -2.79
CA ILE A 83 -2.10 -9.79 -1.97
C ILE A 83 -1.35 -11.04 -1.52
N GLN A 84 -2.06 -12.04 -1.03
CA GLN A 84 -1.46 -13.30 -0.59
C GLN A 84 -0.79 -14.05 -1.75
N TYR A 85 -1.41 -14.06 -2.93
CA TYR A 85 -0.80 -14.62 -4.13
C TYR A 85 0.53 -13.92 -4.46
N GLY A 86 0.53 -12.59 -4.58
CA GLY A 86 1.75 -11.85 -4.92
C GLY A 86 2.83 -11.93 -3.84
N LEU A 87 2.44 -11.92 -2.55
CA LEU A 87 3.41 -12.11 -1.46
C LEU A 87 4.05 -13.50 -1.48
N ASN A 88 3.30 -14.55 -1.78
CA ASN A 88 3.86 -15.89 -1.88
C ASN A 88 4.83 -16.05 -3.07
N LEU A 89 4.78 -15.17 -4.08
CA LEU A 89 5.79 -15.11 -5.15
C LEU A 89 7.07 -14.42 -4.69
N ILE A 90 6.96 -13.42 -3.81
CA ILE A 90 8.10 -12.62 -3.30
C ILE A 90 8.79 -13.34 -2.12
N SER A 91 8.00 -13.84 -1.17
CA SER A 91 8.40 -14.49 0.08
C SER A 91 7.64 -15.82 0.19
N PRO A 92 8.21 -16.92 -0.38
CA PRO A 92 7.53 -18.22 -0.40
C PRO A 92 7.18 -18.71 1.01
N GLY A 93 5.91 -19.02 1.23
CA GLY A 93 5.43 -19.57 2.50
C GLY A 93 4.88 -18.56 3.50
N PHE A 94 4.79 -17.27 3.12
CA PHE A 94 4.32 -16.18 3.99
C PHE A 94 3.01 -16.49 4.74
N ILE A 95 1.94 -16.88 4.02
CA ILE A 95 0.67 -17.25 4.67
C ILE A 95 0.11 -18.52 4.04
N ARG A 96 -0.06 -19.57 4.85
CA ARG A 96 -0.87 -20.74 4.49
C ARG A 96 -2.29 -20.29 4.16
N LYS A 97 -2.88 -20.80 3.07
CA LYS A 97 -4.32 -20.65 2.77
C LYS A 97 -5.13 -21.16 3.96
N GLY A 98 -5.53 -20.25 4.85
CA GLY A 98 -6.27 -20.55 6.06
C GLY A 98 -7.12 -19.34 6.44
N THR A 99 -8.26 -19.61 7.06
CA THR A 99 -9.22 -18.63 7.59
C THR A 99 -8.66 -17.92 8.82
N LEU A 100 -7.55 -17.20 8.68
CA LEU A 100 -7.14 -16.20 9.67
C LEU A 100 -8.20 -15.10 9.70
N GLU A 101 -8.56 -14.67 10.91
CA GLU A 101 -9.39 -13.49 11.14
C GLU A 101 -8.79 -12.28 10.41
N ASN A 102 -9.64 -11.45 9.80
CA ASN A 102 -9.20 -10.34 8.95
C ASN A 102 -8.26 -9.37 9.67
N GLN A 103 -8.47 -9.08 10.96
CA GLN A 103 -7.56 -8.20 11.70
C GLN A 103 -6.16 -8.79 11.86
N LYS A 104 -6.09 -10.07 12.26
CA LYS A 104 -4.82 -10.79 12.42
C LYS A 104 -4.08 -10.88 11.10
N TRP A 105 -4.79 -11.27 10.03
CA TRP A 105 -4.20 -11.34 8.68
C TRP A 105 -3.64 -10.00 8.19
N VAL A 106 -4.36 -8.89 8.40
CA VAL A 106 -3.88 -7.54 8.03
C VAL A 106 -2.62 -7.17 8.82
N LYS A 107 -2.57 -7.51 10.11
CA LYS A 107 -1.39 -7.24 10.94
C LYS A 107 -0.16 -8.01 10.43
N ASP A 108 -0.31 -9.32 10.22
CA ASP A 108 0.76 -10.19 9.71
C ASP A 108 1.26 -9.68 8.35
N PHE A 109 0.33 -9.31 7.46
CA PHE A 109 0.65 -8.68 6.17
C PHE A 109 1.51 -7.42 6.32
N LEU A 110 1.10 -6.48 7.17
CA LEU A 110 1.81 -5.22 7.35
C LEU A 110 3.20 -5.41 7.99
N GLU A 111 3.34 -6.40 8.86
CA GLU A 111 4.62 -6.76 9.48
C GLU A 111 5.60 -7.31 8.45
N GLU A 112 5.16 -8.22 7.58
CA GLU A 112 6.01 -8.76 6.51
C GLU A 112 6.43 -7.70 5.51
N VAL A 113 5.50 -6.86 5.06
CA VAL A 113 5.85 -5.75 4.15
C VAL A 113 6.84 -4.80 4.81
N ASN A 114 6.72 -4.58 6.12
CA ASN A 114 7.69 -3.77 6.87
C ASN A 114 9.06 -4.46 6.96
N ASN A 115 9.12 -5.79 7.10
CA ASN A 115 10.37 -6.57 7.12
C ASN A 115 11.06 -6.58 5.74
N LEU A 116 10.29 -6.67 4.66
CA LEU A 116 10.80 -6.64 3.28
C LEU A 116 11.20 -5.24 2.82
N SER A 117 10.87 -4.18 3.58
CA SER A 117 10.72 -2.79 3.10
C SER A 117 9.53 -2.60 2.17
N THR A 118 8.69 -1.61 2.49
CA THR A 118 7.52 -1.26 1.69
C THR A 118 7.88 -0.95 0.24
N THR A 119 9.03 -0.32 -0.01
CA THR A 119 9.46 0.02 -1.37
C THR A 119 9.79 -1.22 -2.19
N ALA A 120 10.55 -2.16 -1.61
CA ALA A 120 10.90 -3.40 -2.29
C ALA A 120 9.66 -4.24 -2.57
N PHE A 121 8.78 -4.39 -1.56
CA PHE A 121 7.48 -5.05 -1.74
C PHE A 121 6.68 -4.47 -2.91
N LEU A 122 6.55 -3.14 -3.02
CA LEU A 122 5.77 -2.52 -4.09
C LEU A 122 6.36 -2.78 -5.48
N ILE A 123 7.69 -2.72 -5.60
CA ILE A 123 8.40 -2.98 -6.86
C ILE A 123 8.24 -4.45 -7.24
N ASP A 124 8.57 -5.37 -6.33
CA ASP A 124 8.57 -6.80 -6.60
C ASP A 124 7.15 -7.30 -6.84
N PHE A 125 6.16 -6.82 -6.08
CA PHE A 125 4.76 -7.17 -6.29
C PHE A 125 4.29 -6.75 -7.68
N HIS A 126 4.64 -5.54 -8.13
CA HIS A 126 4.31 -5.08 -9.47
C HIS A 126 5.04 -5.90 -10.54
N ASN A 127 6.33 -6.21 -10.35
CA ASN A 127 7.10 -7.00 -11.30
C ASN A 127 6.53 -8.41 -11.49
N HIS A 128 6.05 -9.04 -10.42
CA HIS A 128 5.47 -10.39 -10.48
C HIS A 128 4.02 -10.42 -10.96
N THR A 129 3.22 -9.40 -10.64
CA THR A 129 1.76 -9.45 -10.88
C THR A 129 1.27 -8.50 -11.99
N GLY A 130 2.12 -7.58 -12.43
CA GLY A 130 1.77 -6.50 -13.37
C GLY A 130 0.76 -5.49 -12.83
N LYS A 131 0.42 -5.53 -11.53
CA LYS A 131 -0.62 -4.69 -10.92
C LYS A 131 -0.22 -4.21 -9.53
N SER A 132 -0.91 -3.19 -9.04
CA SER A 132 -0.82 -2.76 -7.65
C SER A 132 -1.52 -3.76 -6.71
N PHE A 133 -0.97 -3.98 -5.51
CA PHE A 133 -1.53 -4.91 -4.52
C PHE A 133 -2.95 -4.58 -4.04
N MET A 134 -3.41 -3.33 -4.21
CA MET A 134 -4.80 -2.93 -3.94
C MET A 134 -5.59 -2.63 -5.21
N THR A 135 -5.19 -3.14 -6.37
CA THR A 135 -5.90 -2.90 -7.64
C THR A 135 -7.41 -3.17 -7.52
N ALA A 136 -8.24 -2.46 -8.29
CA ALA A 136 -9.65 -2.80 -8.35
C ALA A 136 -9.78 -4.17 -9.05
N GLN A 137 -10.47 -5.12 -8.42
CA GLN A 137 -10.90 -6.31 -9.11
C GLN A 137 -12.11 -5.91 -9.97
N ILE A 138 -11.95 -6.03 -11.29
CA ILE A 138 -13.00 -5.84 -12.30
C ILE A 138 -13.63 -7.22 -12.51
#